data_AF-A0A9D7IA54-F1
#
_entry.id   AF-A0A9D7IA54-F1
#
_cell.length_a   1.000
_cell.length_b   1.000
_cell.length_c   1.000
_cell.angle_alpha   90.00
_cell.angle_beta   90.00
_cell.angle_gamma   90.00
#
_symmetry.space_group_name_H-M   'P 1'
#
loop_
_entity.id
_entity.type
_entity.pdbx_description
1 polymer ?
#
loop_
_entity_poly.entity_id
_entity_poly.type
_entity_poly.pdbx_seq_one_letter_code
_entity_poly.pdbx_strand_id
1 'polypeptide(L)'
;MGDSAQGAIFCSTSTGPGRRSRRGTPKFEKRLRKAREEHKLVEAPLSPEDLSRLYQSQLGEKVECPPKMYKRFEGVMREAIARDLGRIWGATDLRGELLAAGFFLQSHGRIINMFGASTAMGKDFHSMHFLLDALIRRHAGQSLLLDFEGSSIPSIAYFFGSFGAEEHSYSCFRKIGCRGC
;
A
#
# COMPACT_ATOMS: atom_id res chain seq x y z
N MET A 1 16.96 23.19 7.55
CA MET A 1 16.22 22.17 8.30
C MET A 1 15.60 21.25 7.27
N GLY A 2 16.01 19.99 7.26
CA GLY A 2 15.85 19.09 6.12
C GLY A 2 14.49 18.40 6.09
N ASP A 3 13.80 18.51 4.95
CA ASP A 3 12.72 17.61 4.59
C ASP A 3 13.36 16.32 4.04
N SER A 4 13.54 15.34 4.92
CA SER A 4 13.86 13.97 4.53
C SER A 4 12.56 13.25 4.18
N ALA A 5 12.44 12.73 2.97
CA ALA A 5 11.36 11.82 2.63
C ALA A 5 11.63 10.47 3.31
N GLN A 6 10.74 10.03 4.19
CA GLN A 6 10.85 8.78 4.95
C GLN A 6 10.04 7.69 4.24
N GLY A 7 10.68 6.61 3.79
CA GLY A 7 10.02 5.39 3.31
C GLY A 7 9.85 4.35 4.41
N ALA A 8 8.86 3.48 4.31
CA ALA A 8 8.73 2.29 5.14
C ALA A 8 8.88 1.03 4.28
N ILE A 9 9.96 0.27 4.49
CA ILE A 9 10.24 -0.95 3.73
C ILE A 9 10.04 -2.15 4.64
N PHE A 10 9.27 -3.12 4.17
CA PHE A 10 9.15 -4.43 4.78
C PHE A 10 9.93 -5.45 3.97
N CYS A 11 10.86 -6.14 4.64
CA CYS A 11 11.67 -7.17 4.02
C CYS A 11 11.01 -8.54 4.14
N SER A 12 10.53 -9.14 3.03
CA SER A 12 9.87 -10.45 3.07
C SER A 12 10.82 -11.62 3.27
N THR A 13 12.14 -11.39 3.26
CA THR A 13 13.18 -12.40 3.54
C THR A 13 13.54 -12.52 5.03
N SER A 14 12.99 -11.67 5.90
CA SER A 14 13.34 -11.67 7.33
C SER A 14 12.79 -12.86 8.13
N THR A 15 11.96 -13.73 7.54
CA THR A 15 11.52 -14.97 8.18
C THR A 15 12.49 -16.13 7.92
N GLY A 16 13.75 -15.98 8.35
CA GLY A 16 14.57 -17.13 8.70
C GLY A 16 14.04 -17.78 9.99
N PRO A 17 14.23 -19.10 10.21
CA PRO A 17 13.79 -19.76 11.43
C PRO A 17 14.53 -19.16 12.64
N GLY A 18 13.91 -18.19 13.31
CA GLY A 18 14.49 -17.50 14.47
C GLY A 18 14.26 -15.98 14.54
N ARG A 19 13.95 -15.29 13.44
CA ARG A 19 13.58 -13.86 13.48
C ARG A 19 12.08 -13.70 13.39
N ARG A 20 11.43 -13.70 14.56
CA ARG A 20 10.05 -13.26 14.71
C ARG A 20 10.02 -11.77 14.30
N SER A 21 9.41 -11.42 13.17
CA SER A 21 9.09 -10.02 12.88
C SER A 21 8.38 -9.45 14.10
N ARG A 22 8.69 -8.21 14.49
CA ARG A 22 8.04 -7.57 15.63
C ARG A 22 6.53 -7.69 15.44
N ARG A 23 5.89 -8.56 16.24
CA ARG A 23 4.44 -8.77 16.17
C ARG A 23 3.77 -7.42 16.31
N GLY A 24 2.81 -7.13 15.43
CA GLY A 24 2.01 -5.91 15.51
C GLY A 24 1.36 -5.77 16.89
N THR A 25 0.91 -4.57 17.22
CA THR A 25 0.29 -4.33 18.54
C THR A 25 -0.85 -5.33 18.81
N PRO A 26 -1.13 -5.71 20.08
CA PRO A 26 -2.22 -6.65 20.39
C PRO A 26 -3.59 -6.21 19.81
N LYS A 27 -3.81 -4.89 19.71
CA LYS A 27 -5.00 -4.30 19.07
C LYS A 27 -5.03 -4.56 17.56
N PHE A 28 -3.90 -4.43 16.88
CA PHE A 28 -3.75 -4.73 15.46
C PHE A 28 -4.00 -6.21 15.16
N GLU A 29 -3.39 -7.12 15.93
CA GLU A 29 -3.61 -8.58 15.78
C GLU A 29 -5.07 -8.97 16.02
N LYS A 30 -5.74 -8.38 17.01
CA LYS A 30 -7.17 -8.62 17.26
C LYS A 30 -8.04 -8.21 16.07
N ARG A 31 -7.73 -7.07 15.44
CA ARG A 31 -8.43 -6.58 14.23
C ARG A 31 -8.20 -7.50 13.04
N LEU A 32 -6.94 -7.90 12.81
CA LEU A 32 -6.60 -8.83 11.73
C LEU A 32 -7.24 -10.20 11.90
N ARG A 33 -7.32 -10.74 13.12
CA ARG A 33 -7.95 -12.04 13.37
C ARG A 33 -9.39 -12.05 12.84
N LYS A 34 -10.19 -11.05 13.23
CA LYS A 34 -11.58 -10.94 12.76
C LYS A 34 -11.64 -10.77 11.23
N ALA A 35 -10.84 -9.86 10.69
CA ALA A 35 -10.82 -9.58 9.26
C ALA A 35 -10.39 -10.81 8.42
N ARG A 36 -9.55 -11.71 8.95
CA ARG A 36 -9.14 -12.95 8.28
C ARG A 36 -10.26 -13.99 8.19
N GLU A 37 -11.24 -13.95 9.09
CA GLU A 37 -12.41 -14.84 9.07
C GLU A 37 -13.48 -14.33 8.10
N GLU A 38 -13.55 -13.01 7.91
CA GLU A 38 -14.64 -12.34 7.19
C GLU A 38 -14.26 -11.91 5.76
N HIS A 39 -12.96 -11.91 5.40
CA HIS A 39 -12.50 -11.42 4.11
C HIS A 39 -11.75 -12.45 3.26
N LYS A 40 -11.68 -12.18 1.96
CA LYS A 40 -10.88 -12.92 0.97
C LYS A 40 -9.99 -11.98 0.19
N LEU A 41 -8.75 -12.42 -0.07
CA LEU A 41 -7.82 -11.73 -0.97
C LEU A 41 -8.13 -12.17 -2.40
N VAL A 42 -8.32 -11.21 -3.31
CA VAL A 42 -8.60 -11.45 -4.73
C VAL A 42 -7.75 -10.55 -5.62
N GLU A 43 -7.40 -11.01 -6.81
CA GLU A 43 -7.00 -10.09 -7.88
C GLU A 43 -8.28 -9.40 -8.34
N ALA A 44 -8.40 -8.10 -8.01
CA ALA A 44 -9.67 -7.41 -8.12
C ALA A 44 -10.00 -7.15 -9.60
N PRO A 45 -11.22 -7.46 -10.07
CA PRO A 45 -11.64 -7.22 -11.45
C PRO A 45 -11.99 -5.74 -11.65
N LEU A 46 -11.04 -4.85 -11.34
CA LEU A 46 -11.18 -3.41 -11.43
C LEU A 46 -10.33 -2.87 -12.56
N SER A 47 -10.85 -1.88 -13.27
CA SER A 47 -10.03 -1.04 -14.14
C SER A 47 -9.22 -0.02 -13.31
N PRO A 48 -8.11 0.53 -13.86
CA PRO A 48 -7.43 1.69 -13.27
C PRO A 48 -8.38 2.85 -12.93
N GLU A 49 -9.39 3.07 -13.77
CA GLU A 49 -10.43 4.10 -13.59
C GLU A 49 -11.34 3.78 -12.40
N ASP A 50 -11.70 2.51 -12.18
CA ASP A 50 -12.50 2.10 -11.02
C ASP A 50 -11.75 2.35 -9.71
N LEU A 51 -10.47 1.96 -9.64
CA LEU A 51 -9.65 2.20 -8.46
C LEU A 51 -9.42 3.70 -8.22
N SER A 52 -9.19 4.47 -9.29
CA SER A 52 -9.06 5.93 -9.25
C SER A 52 -10.33 6.57 -8.68
N ARG A 53 -11.52 6.14 -9.13
CA ARG A 53 -12.81 6.60 -8.60
C ARG A 53 -13.00 6.24 -7.14
N LEU A 54 -12.69 5.00 -6.75
CA LEU A 54 -12.76 4.56 -5.35
C LEU A 54 -11.88 5.45 -4.46
N TYR A 55 -10.66 5.72 -4.88
CA TYR A 55 -9.76 6.60 -4.14
C TYR A 55 -10.29 8.03 -4.04
N GLN A 56 -10.73 8.62 -5.14
CA GLN A 56 -11.29 9.99 -5.17
C GLN A 56 -12.47 10.12 -4.20
N SER A 57 -13.41 9.17 -4.20
CA SER A 57 -14.57 9.19 -3.31
C SER A 57 -14.22 9.03 -1.82
N GLN A 58 -13.05 8.47 -1.49
CA GLN A 58 -12.69 8.13 -0.11
C GLN A 58 -11.62 9.04 0.50
N LEU A 59 -10.82 9.69 -0.34
CA LEU A 59 -9.66 10.49 0.04
C LEU A 59 -9.60 11.85 -0.67
N GLY A 60 -10.47 12.12 -1.66
CA GLY A 60 -10.45 13.35 -2.46
C GLY A 60 -10.62 14.64 -1.64
N GLU A 61 -11.34 14.59 -0.52
CA GLU A 61 -11.46 15.74 0.40
C GLU A 61 -10.19 15.96 1.26
N LYS A 62 -9.37 14.91 1.44
CA LYS A 62 -8.16 14.96 2.28
C LYS A 62 -6.89 15.18 1.49
N VAL A 63 -6.93 15.00 0.17
CA VAL A 63 -5.78 15.10 -0.72
C VAL A 63 -6.16 16.03 -1.85
N GLU A 64 -5.60 17.25 -1.85
CA GLU A 64 -5.70 18.16 -2.98
C GLU A 64 -4.91 17.59 -4.16
N CYS A 65 -5.61 16.86 -5.02
CA CYS A 65 -5.03 16.21 -6.18
C CYS A 65 -5.72 16.76 -7.45
N PRO A 66 -5.01 17.46 -8.34
CA PRO A 66 -5.60 17.96 -9.57
C PRO A 66 -6.16 16.81 -10.42
N PRO A 67 -7.32 16.96 -11.09
CA PRO A 67 -7.91 15.91 -11.93
C PRO A 67 -6.93 15.30 -12.96
N LYS A 68 -6.01 16.12 -13.47
CA LYS A 68 -4.95 15.70 -14.41
C LYS A 68 -3.98 14.67 -13.83
N MET A 69 -3.78 14.65 -12.51
CA MET A 69 -2.90 13.70 -11.83
C MET A 69 -3.54 12.31 -11.77
N TYR A 70 -4.85 12.21 -11.51
CA TYR A 70 -5.57 10.94 -11.60
C TYR A 70 -5.47 10.31 -13.00
N LYS A 71 -5.62 11.11 -14.06
CA LYS A 71 -5.43 10.64 -15.45
C LYS A 71 -4.03 10.11 -15.73
N ARG A 72 -3.00 10.71 -15.13
CA ARG A 72 -1.62 10.21 -15.24
C ARG A 72 -1.46 8.88 -14.52
N PHE A 73 -2.00 8.75 -13.30
CA PHE A 73 -1.97 7.48 -12.57
C PHE A 73 -2.71 6.37 -13.29
N GLU A 74 -3.89 6.65 -13.84
CA GLU A 74 -4.63 5.70 -14.69
C GLU A 74 -3.77 5.20 -15.85
N GLY A 75 -3.03 6.09 -16.52
CA GLY A 75 -2.10 5.72 -17.59
C GLY A 75 -0.95 4.83 -17.12
N VAL A 76 -0.33 5.15 -15.97
CA VAL A 76 0.76 4.34 -15.39
C VAL A 76 0.26 2.96 -14.99
N MET A 77 -0.89 2.88 -14.31
CA MET A 77 -1.52 1.62 -13.92
C MET A 77 -1.79 0.75 -15.14
N ARG A 78 -2.39 1.34 -16.19
CA ARG A 78 -2.71 0.60 -17.43
C ARG A 78 -1.46 0.02 -18.08
N GLU A 79 -0.41 0.81 -18.23
CA GLU A 79 0.83 0.36 -18.85
C GLU A 79 1.53 -0.72 -18.00
N ALA A 80 1.56 -0.54 -16.69
CA ALA A 80 2.16 -1.52 -15.78
C ALA A 80 1.41 -2.85 -15.80
N ILE A 81 0.07 -2.84 -15.81
CA ILE A 81 -0.75 -4.06 -15.93
C ILE A 81 -0.49 -4.73 -17.28
N ALA A 82 -0.49 -3.96 -18.38
CA ALA A 82 -0.25 -4.49 -19.73
C ALA A 82 1.13 -5.16 -19.88
N ARG A 83 2.12 -4.74 -19.08
CA ARG A 83 3.48 -5.31 -19.05
C ARG A 83 3.68 -6.39 -17.99
N ASP A 84 2.63 -6.82 -17.28
CA ASP A 84 2.71 -7.73 -16.13
C ASP A 84 3.65 -7.23 -15.00
N LEU A 85 3.76 -5.91 -14.87
CA LEU A 85 4.55 -5.23 -13.84
C LEU A 85 3.68 -4.67 -12.72
N GLY A 86 2.37 -4.81 -12.78
CA GLY A 86 1.46 -4.33 -11.74
C GLY A 86 0.13 -5.06 -11.73
N ARG A 87 -0.47 -5.16 -10.54
CA ARG A 87 -1.77 -5.82 -10.32
C ARG A 87 -2.61 -5.00 -9.35
N ILE A 88 -3.92 -5.08 -9.52
CA ILE A 88 -4.87 -4.55 -8.53
C ILE A 88 -5.31 -5.70 -7.63
N TRP A 89 -4.97 -5.61 -6.35
CA TRP A 89 -5.41 -6.55 -5.34
C TRP A 89 -6.57 -5.97 -4.54
N GLY A 90 -7.52 -6.82 -4.20
CA GLY A 90 -8.72 -6.46 -3.45
C GLY A 90 -8.93 -7.35 -2.23
N ALA A 91 -9.56 -6.77 -1.22
CA ALA A 91 -10.19 -7.49 -0.12
C ALA A 91 -11.70 -7.46 -0.34
N THR A 92 -12.33 -8.63 -0.41
CA THR A 92 -13.78 -8.75 -0.46
C THR A 92 -14.31 -9.35 0.84
N ASP A 93 -15.59 -9.14 1.13
CA ASP A 93 -16.30 -9.96 2.12
C ASP A 93 -16.49 -11.41 1.61
N LEU A 94 -17.15 -12.25 2.41
CA LEU A 94 -17.46 -13.64 2.03
C LEU A 94 -18.47 -13.76 0.88
N ARG A 95 -19.26 -12.71 0.62
CA ARG A 95 -20.26 -12.62 -0.45
C ARG A 95 -19.67 -12.11 -1.77
N GLY A 96 -18.43 -11.63 -1.75
CA GLY A 96 -17.72 -11.10 -2.90
C GLY A 96 -17.82 -9.57 -3.07
N GLU A 97 -18.38 -8.86 -2.09
CA GLU A 97 -18.44 -7.41 -2.10
C GLU A 97 -17.06 -6.81 -1.81
N LEU A 98 -16.62 -5.85 -2.63
CA LEU A 98 -15.32 -5.21 -2.48
C LEU A 98 -15.30 -4.25 -1.30
N LEU A 99 -14.35 -4.46 -0.38
CA LEU A 99 -14.18 -3.63 0.82
C LEU A 99 -12.92 -2.76 0.76
N ALA A 100 -11.85 -3.25 0.15
CA ALA A 100 -10.65 -2.47 -0.09
C ALA A 100 -9.97 -2.92 -1.38
N ALA A 101 -9.24 -2.01 -2.01
CA ALA A 101 -8.41 -2.32 -3.16
C ALA A 101 -7.14 -1.49 -3.15
N GLY A 102 -6.07 -2.04 -3.72
CA GLY A 102 -4.83 -1.34 -3.95
C GLY A 102 -4.13 -1.80 -5.22
N PHE A 103 -3.37 -0.89 -5.83
CA PHE A 103 -2.51 -1.14 -6.95
C PHE A 103 -1.08 -1.36 -6.47
N PHE A 104 -0.51 -2.48 -6.88
CA PHE A 104 0.82 -2.91 -6.47
C PHE A 104 1.69 -3.11 -7.72
N LEU A 105 2.81 -2.40 -7.79
CA LEU A 105 3.83 -2.65 -8.80
C LEU A 105 4.74 -3.77 -8.32
N GLN A 106 5.19 -4.63 -9.23
CA GLN A 106 6.18 -5.66 -8.94
C GLN A 106 7.33 -5.58 -9.94
N SER A 107 8.53 -5.29 -9.45
CA SER A 107 9.73 -5.18 -10.28
C SER A 107 10.99 -5.33 -9.45
N HIS A 108 12.06 -5.90 -10.02
CA HIS A 108 13.40 -6.00 -9.41
C HIS A 108 13.40 -6.53 -7.95
N GLY A 109 12.58 -7.55 -7.68
CA GLY A 109 12.46 -8.13 -6.34
C GLY A 109 11.70 -7.27 -5.34
N ARG A 110 10.94 -6.26 -5.79
CA ARG A 110 10.15 -5.37 -4.94
C ARG A 110 8.68 -5.39 -5.36
N ILE A 111 7.79 -5.42 -4.38
CA ILE A 111 6.38 -5.10 -4.51
C ILE A 111 6.19 -3.71 -3.91
N ILE A 112 5.66 -2.75 -4.66
CA ILE A 112 5.50 -1.36 -4.23
C ILE A 112 4.00 -1.06 -4.11
N ASN A 113 3.56 -0.66 -2.92
CA ASN A 113 2.19 -0.24 -2.63
C ASN A 113 1.93 1.19 -3.12
N MET A 114 1.69 1.35 -4.41
CA MET A 114 1.54 2.66 -5.08
C MET A 114 0.24 3.38 -4.73
N PHE A 115 -0.84 2.64 -4.54
CA PHE A 115 -2.15 3.25 -4.40
C PHE A 115 -3.12 2.33 -3.68
N GLY A 116 -3.97 2.86 -2.81
CA GLY A 116 -4.95 2.04 -2.12
C GLY A 116 -6.06 2.85 -1.47
N ALA A 117 -7.25 2.27 -1.47
CA ALA A 117 -8.42 2.84 -0.84
C ALA A 117 -9.31 1.74 -0.23
N SER A 118 -10.08 2.12 0.78
CA SER A 118 -11.12 1.28 1.37
C SER A 118 -12.45 1.97 1.24
N THR A 119 -13.50 1.20 0.96
CA THR A 119 -14.89 1.66 1.05
C THR A 119 -15.19 2.09 2.49
N ALA A 120 -16.32 2.78 2.70
CA ALA A 120 -16.75 3.14 4.05
C ALA A 120 -16.87 1.90 4.95
N MET A 121 -17.54 0.85 4.47
CA MET A 121 -17.61 -0.43 5.17
C MET A 121 -16.23 -1.05 5.38
N GLY A 122 -15.36 -1.05 4.37
CA GLY A 122 -14.02 -1.61 4.50
C GLY A 122 -13.14 -0.90 5.54
N LYS A 123 -13.37 0.39 5.81
CA LYS A 123 -12.70 1.10 6.91
C LYS A 123 -13.14 0.55 8.27
N ASP A 124 -14.44 0.31 8.43
CA ASP A 124 -15.03 -0.23 9.66
C ASP A 124 -14.59 -1.68 9.91
N PHE A 125 -14.47 -2.48 8.85
CA PHE A 125 -14.00 -3.87 8.91
C PHE A 125 -12.47 -4.02 8.83
N HIS A 126 -11.72 -2.93 8.76
CA HIS A 126 -10.25 -2.95 8.67
C HIS A 126 -9.71 -3.73 7.45
N SER A 127 -10.41 -3.66 6.33
CA SER A 127 -10.14 -4.47 5.14
C SER A 127 -8.81 -4.13 4.47
N MET A 128 -8.30 -2.89 4.54
CA MET A 128 -6.93 -2.57 4.10
C MET A 128 -5.87 -3.25 4.98
N HIS A 129 -6.15 -3.44 6.28
CA HIS A 129 -5.22 -4.15 7.15
C HIS A 129 -5.10 -5.61 6.69
N PHE A 130 -6.25 -6.24 6.45
CA PHE A 130 -6.31 -7.58 5.90
C PHE A 130 -5.65 -7.69 4.52
N LEU A 131 -5.90 -6.74 3.61
CA LEU A 131 -5.35 -6.75 2.26
C LEU A 131 -3.81 -6.83 2.28
N LEU A 132 -3.18 -5.95 3.06
CA LEU A 132 -1.73 -5.91 3.18
C LEU A 132 -1.17 -7.13 3.91
N ASP A 133 -1.81 -7.58 5.00
CA ASP A 133 -1.41 -8.81 5.71
C ASP A 133 -1.51 -10.05 4.81
N ALA A 134 -2.58 -10.16 4.03
CA ALA A 134 -2.80 -11.26 3.10
C ALA A 134 -1.77 -11.23 1.97
N LEU A 135 -1.38 -10.06 1.45
CA LEU A 135 -0.30 -9.92 0.48
C LEU A 135 1.06 -10.31 1.06
N ILE A 136 1.37 -9.86 2.27
CA ILE A 136 2.61 -10.25 2.97
C ILE A 136 2.66 -11.77 3.12
N ARG A 137 1.56 -12.41 3.52
CA ARG A 137 1.47 -13.87 3.67
C ARG A 137 1.60 -14.59 2.33
N ARG A 138 0.96 -14.08 1.27
CA ARG A 138 1.02 -14.64 -0.08
C ARG A 138 2.45 -14.70 -0.61
N HIS A 139 3.26 -13.69 -0.29
CA HIS A 139 4.65 -13.57 -0.73
C HIS A 139 5.67 -13.96 0.35
N ALA A 140 5.22 -14.49 1.49
CA ALA A 140 6.10 -14.92 2.57
C ALA A 140 7.01 -16.07 2.11
N GLY A 141 8.28 -16.00 2.48
CA GLY A 141 9.30 -16.97 2.07
C GLY A 141 9.85 -16.74 0.65
N GLN A 142 9.34 -15.77 -0.10
CA GLN A 142 9.93 -15.34 -1.37
C GLN A 142 11.01 -14.28 -1.12
N SER A 143 11.99 -14.20 -2.03
CA SER A 143 13.03 -13.17 -2.04
C SER A 143 12.51 -11.82 -2.58
N LEU A 144 11.49 -11.28 -1.92
CA LEU A 144 10.87 -10.01 -2.26
C LEU A 144 11.01 -8.96 -1.13
N LEU A 145 10.80 -7.70 -1.47
CA LEU A 145 10.63 -6.61 -0.51
C LEU A 145 9.27 -6.00 -0.76
N LEU A 146 8.47 -5.78 0.29
CA LEU A 146 7.25 -4.98 0.20
C LEU A 146 7.59 -3.56 0.62
N ASP A 147 7.56 -2.63 -0.33
CA ASP A 147 7.75 -1.21 -0.12
C ASP A 147 6.36 -0.58 0.10
N PHE A 148 6.10 -0.09 1.31
CA PHE A 148 4.87 0.64 1.61
C PHE A 148 4.91 2.09 1.16
N GLU A 149 5.99 2.47 0.48
CA GLU A 149 6.36 3.83 0.17
C GLU A 149 6.59 4.66 1.43
N GLY A 150 6.75 5.96 1.21
CA GLY A 150 6.95 6.94 2.26
C GLY A 150 5.75 7.84 2.47
N SER A 151 5.58 8.30 3.70
CA SER A 151 4.58 9.29 4.04
C SER A 151 5.12 10.24 5.10
N SER A 152 5.02 11.54 4.83
CA SER A 152 5.24 12.59 5.84
C SER A 152 4.12 12.67 6.87
N ILE A 153 3.00 11.96 6.66
CA ILE A 153 1.87 11.89 7.58
C ILE A 153 2.15 10.83 8.66
N PRO A 154 2.28 11.20 9.95
CA PRO A 154 2.67 10.28 11.01
C PRO A 154 1.72 9.10 11.22
N SER A 155 0.42 9.30 11.00
CA SER A 155 -0.58 8.23 11.15
C SER A 155 -0.42 7.13 10.10
N ILE A 156 0.01 7.48 8.89
CA ILE A 156 0.29 6.52 7.82
C ILE A 156 1.60 5.77 8.12
N ALA A 157 2.64 6.48 8.57
CA ALA A 157 3.89 5.87 9.01
C ALA A 157 3.67 4.85 10.15
N TYR A 158 2.85 5.21 11.14
CA TYR A 158 2.46 4.30 12.22
C TYR A 158 1.68 3.08 11.70
N PHE A 159 0.77 3.28 10.74
CA PHE A 159 0.01 2.19 10.14
C PHE A 159 0.91 1.19 9.43
N PHE A 160 1.81 1.62 8.55
CA PHE A 160 2.74 0.71 7.87
C PHE A 160 3.76 0.08 8.82
N GLY A 161 4.24 0.83 9.81
CA GLY A 161 5.10 0.30 10.87
C GLY A 161 4.44 -0.83 11.68
N SER A 162 3.12 -0.86 11.78
CA SER A 162 2.39 -1.92 12.51
C SER A 162 2.50 -3.31 11.89
N PHE A 163 2.89 -3.40 10.61
CA PHE A 163 3.21 -4.66 9.92
C PHE A 163 4.65 -5.14 10.15
N GLY A 164 5.44 -4.39 10.93
CA GLY A 164 6.86 -4.66 11.15
C GLY A 164 7.77 -4.07 10.08
N ALA A 165 7.30 -3.05 9.34
CA ALA A 165 8.13 -2.32 8.39
C ALA A 165 9.24 -1.54 9.11
N GLU A 166 10.42 -1.48 8.48
CA GLU A 166 11.54 -0.68 8.94
C GLU A 166 11.56 0.66 8.18
N GLU A 167 11.86 1.75 8.89
CA GLU A 167 11.97 3.06 8.28
C GLU A 167 13.29 3.18 7.50
N HIS A 168 13.19 3.59 6.25
CA HIS A 168 14.32 3.89 5.38
C HIS A 168 14.26 5.36 4.94
N SER A 169 15.23 6.14 5.41
CA SER A 169 15.37 7.55 5.02
C SER A 169 16.01 7.68 3.64
N TYR A 170 15.37 8.46 2.76
CA TYR A 170 15.95 8.83 1.47
C TYR A 170 16.61 10.21 1.54
N SER A 171 17.79 10.36 0.95
CA SER A 171 18.43 11.66 0.81
C SER A 171 17.70 12.51 -0.22
N CYS A 172 17.17 13.67 0.20
CA CYS A 172 16.54 14.63 -0.70
C CYS A 172 17.59 15.58 -1.29
N PHE A 173 17.71 15.60 -2.61
CA PHE A 173 18.54 16.58 -3.32
C PHE A 173 17.70 17.80 -3.67
N ARG A 174 17.99 18.93 -3.04
CA ARG A 174 17.35 20.21 -3.35
C ARG A 174 18.12 20.92 -4.46
N LYS A 175 17.47 21.17 -5.59
CA LYS A 175 18.03 22.05 -6.62
C LYS A 175 18.16 23.47 -6.04
N ILE A 176 19.40 23.91 -5.81
CA ILE A 176 19.68 25.30 -5.46
C ILE A 176 19.62 26.08 -6.78
N GLY A 177 18.65 26.99 -6.91
CA GLY A 177 18.59 27.88 -8.06
C GLY A 177 19.87 28.74 -8.12
N CYS A 178 20.52 28.76 -9.28
CA CYS A 178 21.59 29.73 -9.54
C CYS A 178 20.98 31.13 -9.44
N ARG A 179 21.40 31.94 -8.46
CA ARG A 179 21.10 33.37 -8.46
C ARG A 179 22.14 34.06 -9.35
N GLY A 180 21.73 34.47 -10.55
CA GLY A 180 22.53 35.31 -11.44
C GLY A 180 22.90 34.64 -12.76
N CYS A 181 22.03 34.82 -13.76
CA CYS A 181 22.38 35.10 -15.16
C CYS A 181 21.35 36.12 -15.65
#